data_AF-A0A1Q6XFK2-F1
#
_entry.id   AF-A0A1Q6XFK2-F1
#
_cell.length_a   1.000
_cell.length_b   1.000
_cell.length_c   1.000
_cell.angle_alpha   90.00
_cell.angle_beta   90.00
_cell.angle_gamma   90.00
#
_symmetry.space_group_name_H-M   'P 1'
#
loop_
_entity.id
_entity.type
_entity.pdbx_description
1 polymer ?
#
loop_
_entity_poly.entity_id
_entity_poly.type
_entity_poly.pdbx_seq_one_letter_code
_entity_poly.pdbx_strand_id
1 'polypeptide(L)'
;MVGETKARANRLTNADHANLVRTSRAAHAQLEALRRLERERRLNELSPRLREIAELRLRHPALPLRELALKCRPAASKAAVHRRLQKLIRIAET
;
A
#
# COMPACT_ATOMS: atom_id res chain seq x y z
N MET A 1 32.85 -11.63 -26.48
CA MET A 1 32.17 -12.00 -25.22
C MET A 1 32.04 -10.77 -24.31
N VAL A 2 31.24 -9.75 -24.67
CA VAL A 2 31.10 -8.48 -23.91
C VAL A 2 29.63 -7.99 -23.82
N GLY A 3 28.66 -8.82 -24.25
CA GLY A 3 27.24 -8.47 -24.26
C GLY A 3 26.44 -8.90 -23.01
N GLU A 4 26.89 -9.93 -22.31
CA GLU A 4 26.09 -10.57 -21.24
C GLU A 4 26.09 -9.81 -19.92
N THR A 5 27.18 -9.10 -19.60
CA THR A 5 27.32 -8.34 -18.34
C THR A 5 26.47 -7.07 -18.32
N LYS A 6 26.35 -6.35 -19.45
CA LYS A 6 25.51 -5.15 -19.57
C LYS A 6 24.01 -5.49 -19.53
N ALA A 7 23.61 -6.60 -20.15
CA ALA A 7 22.21 -7.03 -20.18
C ALA A 7 21.69 -7.40 -18.78
N ARG A 8 22.50 -8.07 -17.95
CA ARG A 8 22.12 -8.44 -16.57
C ARG A 8 22.03 -7.23 -15.64
N ALA A 9 22.96 -6.28 -15.76
CA ALA A 9 22.91 -5.02 -15.02
C ALA A 9 21.65 -4.21 -15.37
N ASN A 10 21.34 -4.07 -16.67
CA ASN A 10 20.15 -3.36 -17.13
C ASN A 10 18.85 -4.04 -16.64
N ARG A 11 18.80 -5.38 -16.57
CA ARG A 11 17.64 -6.10 -16.03
C ARG A 11 17.44 -5.85 -14.53
N LEU A 12 18.51 -5.81 -13.74
CA LEU A 12 18.43 -5.55 -12.30
C LEU A 12 17.95 -4.10 -12.04
N THR A 13 18.57 -3.13 -12.70
CA THR A 13 18.17 -1.70 -12.59
C THR A 13 16.73 -1.47 -13.06
N ASN A 14 16.32 -2.12 -14.17
CA ASN A 14 14.93 -2.04 -14.64
C ASN A 14 13.95 -2.73 -13.69
N ALA A 15 14.32 -3.84 -13.06
CA ALA A 15 13.48 -4.52 -12.09
C ALA A 15 13.28 -3.68 -10.83
N ASP A 16 14.33 -3.03 -10.34
CA ASP A 16 14.27 -2.13 -9.18
C ASP A 16 13.46 -0.88 -9.49
N HIS A 17 13.68 -0.27 -10.65
CA HIS A 17 12.89 0.89 -11.09
C HIS A 17 11.41 0.53 -11.28
N ALA A 18 11.11 -0.61 -11.92
CA ALA A 18 9.74 -1.08 -12.08
C ALA A 18 9.08 -1.44 -10.72
N ASN A 19 9.84 -2.00 -9.77
CA ASN A 19 9.37 -2.26 -8.41
C ASN A 19 9.04 -0.97 -7.66
N LEU A 20 9.91 0.05 -7.76
CA LEU A 20 9.69 1.36 -7.16
C LEU A 20 8.46 2.05 -7.74
N VAL A 21 8.31 2.06 -9.06
CA VAL A 21 7.15 2.64 -9.76
C VAL A 21 5.86 1.91 -9.37
N ARG A 22 5.85 0.58 -9.35
CA ARG A 22 4.68 -0.21 -8.92
C ARG A 22 4.30 0.08 -7.48
N THR A 23 5.28 0.16 -6.59
CA THR A 23 5.04 0.41 -5.15
C THR A 23 4.52 1.82 -4.92
N SER A 24 5.08 2.81 -5.63
CA SER A 24 4.64 4.20 -5.59
C SER A 24 3.20 4.36 -6.07
N ARG A 25 2.87 3.77 -7.23
CA ARG A 25 1.49 3.78 -7.76
C ARG A 25 0.50 3.11 -6.82
N ALA A 26 0.86 1.97 -6.23
CA ALA A 26 0.00 1.28 -5.28
C ALA A 26 -0.23 2.10 -3.99
N ALA A 27 0.81 2.77 -3.46
CA ALA A 27 0.68 3.65 -2.32
C ALA A 27 -0.22 4.86 -2.63
N HIS A 28 -0.07 5.44 -3.83
CA HIS A 28 -0.90 6.55 -4.28
C HIS A 28 -2.38 6.15 -4.40
N ALA A 29 -2.68 5.03 -5.07
CA ALA A 29 -4.06 4.52 -5.18
C ALA A 29 -4.71 4.24 -3.82
N GLN A 30 -3.95 3.71 -2.86
CA GLN A 30 -4.43 3.51 -1.49
C GLN A 30 -4.80 4.84 -0.82
N LEU A 31 -3.94 5.86 -0.93
CA LEU A 31 -4.19 7.16 -0.31
C LEU A 31 -5.39 7.88 -0.92
N GLU A 32 -5.54 7.84 -2.24
CA GLU A 32 -6.67 8.46 -2.92
C GLU A 32 -8.00 7.79 -2.54
N ALA A 33 -8.04 6.46 -2.52
CA ALA A 33 -9.23 5.73 -2.04
C ALA A 33 -9.59 6.08 -0.59
N LEU A 34 -8.59 6.15 0.30
CA LEU A 34 -8.81 6.47 1.71
C LEU A 34 -9.28 7.90 1.92
N ARG A 35 -8.71 8.88 1.20
CA ARG A 35 -9.15 10.28 1.23
C ARG A 35 -10.56 10.45 0.69
N ARG A 36 -10.96 9.65 -0.31
CA ARG A 36 -12.34 9.61 -0.80
C ARG A 36 -13.29 9.15 0.30
N LEU A 37 -13.00 8.00 0.94
CA LEU A 37 -13.80 7.48 2.05
C LEU A 37 -13.86 8.45 3.25
N GLU A 38 -12.78 9.16 3.52
CA GLU A 38 -12.73 10.19 4.58
C GLU A 38 -13.67 11.37 4.27
N ARG A 39 -13.61 11.90 3.04
CA ARG A 39 -14.49 13.00 2.59
C ARG A 39 -15.96 12.61 2.59
N GLU A 40 -16.26 11.37 2.23
CA GLU A 40 -17.61 10.79 2.26
C GLU A 40 -18.07 10.42 3.68
N ARG A 41 -17.24 10.61 4.72
CA ARG A 41 -17.48 10.21 6.12
C ARG A 41 -17.76 8.71 6.33
N ARG A 42 -17.45 7.88 5.33
CA ARG A 42 -17.66 6.42 5.34
C ARG A 42 -16.65 5.65 6.18
N LEU A 43 -15.54 6.28 6.58
CA LEU A 43 -14.55 5.62 7.45
C LEU A 43 -15.12 5.12 8.78
N ASN A 44 -16.17 5.78 9.28
CA ASN A 44 -16.82 5.41 10.55
C ASN A 44 -17.74 4.18 10.41
N GLU A 45 -18.18 3.86 9.20
CA GLU A 45 -19.02 2.69 8.89
C GLU A 45 -18.17 1.41 8.71
N LEU A 46 -16.86 1.58 8.57
CA LEU A 46 -15.93 0.47 8.41
C LEU A 46 -15.77 -0.30 9.73
N SER A 47 -15.51 -1.60 9.61
CA SER A 47 -15.16 -2.40 10.78
C SER A 47 -13.90 -1.85 11.46
N PRO A 48 -13.74 -2.02 12.80
CA PRO A 48 -12.63 -1.41 13.55
C PRO A 48 -11.25 -1.68 12.95
N ARG A 49 -11.04 -2.90 12.42
CA ARG A 49 -9.76 -3.31 11.79
C ARG A 49 -9.49 -2.63 10.44
N LEU A 50 -10.53 -2.27 9.70
CA LEU A 50 -10.42 -1.56 8.42
C LEU A 50 -10.23 -0.07 8.67
N ARG A 51 -10.96 0.49 9.64
CA ARG A 51 -10.78 1.87 10.07
C ARG A 51 -9.38 2.11 10.62
N GLU A 52 -8.88 1.24 11.50
CA GLU A 52 -7.53 1.34 12.06
C GLU A 52 -6.46 1.42 10.95
N ILE A 53 -6.51 0.54 9.95
CA ILE A 53 -5.50 0.55 8.88
C ILE A 53 -5.67 1.73 7.93
N ALA A 54 -6.90 2.21 7.72
CA ALA A 54 -7.15 3.44 6.97
C ALA A 54 -6.50 4.64 7.65
N GLU A 55 -6.75 4.83 8.95
CA GLU A 55 -6.15 5.89 9.76
C GLU A 55 -4.62 5.78 9.79
N LEU A 56 -4.07 4.59 10.01
CA LEU A 56 -2.62 4.37 10.02
C LEU A 56 -1.98 4.69 8.67
N ARG A 57 -2.60 4.31 7.55
CA ARG A 57 -2.09 4.63 6.21
C ARG A 57 -2.16 6.13 5.92
N LEU A 58 -3.23 6.81 6.30
CA LEU A 58 -3.36 8.27 6.13
C LEU A 58 -2.33 9.03 6.98
N ARG A 59 -2.13 8.59 8.22
CA ARG A 59 -1.13 9.18 9.13
C ARG A 59 0.30 8.90 8.71
N HIS A 60 0.55 7.76 8.08
CA HIS A 60 1.88 7.30 7.70
C HIS A 60 1.95 6.85 6.23
N PRO A 61 1.79 7.80 5.28
CA PRO A 61 1.64 7.49 3.86
C PRO A 61 2.86 6.77 3.27
N ALA A 62 4.07 7.14 3.71
CA ALA A 62 5.33 6.59 3.23
C ALA A 62 5.74 5.28 3.91
N LEU A 63 5.03 4.83 4.95
CA LEU A 63 5.46 3.63 5.66
C LEU A 63 5.23 2.35 4.82
N PRO A 64 6.22 1.43 4.80
CA PRO A 64 6.03 0.11 4.23
C PRO A 64 4.87 -0.64 4.89
N LEU A 65 4.25 -1.57 4.16
CA LEU A 65 3.14 -2.39 4.67
C LEU A 65 3.50 -3.14 5.97
N ARG A 66 4.77 -3.55 6.11
CA ARG A 66 5.28 -4.25 7.29
C ARG A 66 5.25 -3.36 8.53
N GLU A 67 5.72 -2.12 8.41
CA GLU A 67 5.75 -1.16 9.52
C GLU A 67 4.34 -0.77 9.97
N LEU A 68 3.41 -0.66 9.02
CA LEU A 68 2.00 -0.44 9.35
C LEU A 68 1.38 -1.64 10.07
N ALA A 69 1.77 -2.86 9.68
CA ALA A 69 1.28 -4.06 10.33
C ALA A 69 1.74 -4.15 11.80
N LEU A 70 2.97 -3.71 12.09
CA LEU A 70 3.49 -3.61 13.46
C LEU A 70 2.79 -2.53 14.30
N LYS A 71 2.22 -1.51 13.66
CA LYS A 71 1.45 -0.45 14.34
C LYS A 71 0.00 -0.83 14.66
N CYS A 72 -0.54 -1.89 14.04
CA CYS A 72 -1.87 -2.41 14.36
C CYS A 72 -1.91 -3.02 15.77
N ARG A 73 -3.10 -3.05 16.39
CA ARG A 73 -3.33 -3.69 17.69
C ARG A 73 -4.46 -4.74 17.60
N PRO A 74 -4.16 -6.04 17.79
CA PRO A 74 -2.82 -6.64 17.88
C PRO A 74 -2.05 -6.48 16.56
N ALA A 75 -0.72 -6.63 16.63
CA ALA A 75 0.14 -6.56 15.46
C ALA A 75 -0.36 -7.51 14.37
N ALA A 76 -0.46 -7.00 13.15
CA ALA A 76 -0.94 -7.74 12.01
C ALA A 76 0.24 -8.28 11.18
N SER A 77 -0.04 -9.18 10.24
CA SER A 77 0.92 -9.54 9.20
C SER A 77 0.86 -8.56 8.03
N LYS A 78 1.98 -8.42 7.29
CA LYS A 78 2.04 -7.66 6.03
C LYS A 78 0.90 -8.05 5.07
N ALA A 79 0.62 -9.35 4.95
CA ALA A 79 -0.42 -9.88 4.09
C ALA A 79 -1.82 -9.48 4.55
N ALA A 80 -2.07 -9.47 5.87
CA ALA A 80 -3.34 -9.02 6.42
C ALA A 80 -3.58 -7.52 6.13
N VAL A 81 -2.58 -6.67 6.36
CA VAL A 81 -2.63 -5.24 6.02
C VAL A 81 -2.89 -5.03 4.53
N HIS A 82 -2.18 -5.76 3.67
CA HIS A 82 -2.37 -5.67 2.22
C HIS A 82 -3.82 -5.97 1.83
N ARG A 83 -4.40 -7.08 2.31
CA ARG A 83 -5.80 -7.44 2.00
C ARG A 83 -6.79 -6.40 2.50
N ARG A 84 -6.56 -5.83 3.69
CA ARG A 84 -7.43 -4.77 4.23
C ARG A 84 -7.39 -3.51 3.36
N LEU A 85 -6.20 -3.08 2.92
CA LEU A 85 -6.05 -1.93 2.01
C LEU A 85 -6.69 -2.18 0.64
N GLN A 86 -6.56 -3.38 0.09
CA GLN A 86 -7.26 -3.75 -1.15
C GLN A 86 -8.78 -3.72 -0.97
N LYS A 87 -9.29 -4.17 0.18
CA LYS A 87 -10.72 -4.08 0.50
C LYS A 87 -11.18 -2.62 0.60
N LEU A 88 -10.38 -1.74 1.21
CA LEU A 88 -10.67 -0.31 1.30
C LEU A 88 -10.74 0.36 -0.07
N ILE A 89 -9.82 0.03 -0.98
CA ILE A 89 -9.86 0.53 -2.36
C ILE A 89 -11.17 0.14 -3.04
N ARG A 90 -11.57 -1.14 -2.96
CA ARG A 90 -12.83 -1.61 -3.56
C ARG A 90 -14.06 -0.91 -2.97
N ILE A 91 -14.08 -0.66 -1.65
CA ILE A 91 -15.17 0.06 -0.99
C ILE A 91 -15.24 1.50 -1.50
N ALA A 92 -14.10 2.14 -1.77
CA ALA A 92 -14.04 3.51 -2.31
C ALA A 92 -14.42 3.61 -3.80
N GLU A 93 -14.35 2.50 -4.53
CA GLU A 93 -14.77 2.39 -5.93
C GLU A 93 -16.28 2.12 -6.08
N THR A 94 -16.96 1.77 -4.97
CA THR A 94 -18.40 1.51 -4.89
C THR A 94 -19.14 2.74 -4.36
#